data_AF-A0A2N6BF35-F1
#
_entry.id   AF-A0A2N6BF35-F1
#
_cell.length_a   1.000
_cell.length_b   1.000
_cell.length_c   1.000
_cell.angle_alpha   90.00
_cell.angle_beta   90.00
_cell.angle_gamma   90.00
#
_symmetry.space_group_name_H-M   'P 1'
#
loop_
_entity.id
_entity.type
_entity.pdbx_description
1 polymer ?
#
loop_
_entity_poly.entity_id
_entity_poly.type
_entity_poly.pdbx_seq_one_letter_code
_entity_poly.pdbx_strand_id
1 'polypeptide(L)'
;MDSYFVHIGQFHGWGEDHPVALSREDRRRHLYIIGQTGTGKSTLIRHLLAQDIQNGEGCALIDPHGDLPLEVLDTVPSRRVDDVIVLDPSDTGRPVGLNPFYRVPADDRAMVAADITAAFKHIWRDSWGARLEYILLNTITALLDAPDKFRPTFAAIPLFLADQYYREQVLGHLKNRQAKTFFEGEFSRWNSRQVSEALGPVQNKIGQLLHNPFVCNILGQWKPSINLSQIIEKKRILIVRLSKGTLGEVPSNLLGSLVASGFAQNSMQRTAIPEDQRHDFHLHIDEFQNFTTDSFAAMFSESRKYGLTLTIGNQYLDQLDREVRAAVFGNVGNIVSFRVSASDADVLAKEIGRYQPSFYKGMEVGKICARVLRKGEVMEGRIGRTLRDAYSTYKHRANILKQSRQRYGEDRGQVEEKFSRWLRAQL
;
A
#
# COMPACT_ATOMS: atom_id res chain seq x y z
N MET A 1 16.07 26.82 -11.62
CA MET A 1 15.42 25.61 -11.06
C MET A 1 14.23 26.11 -10.29
N ASP A 2 13.06 26.18 -10.91
CA ASP A 2 11.85 26.54 -10.19
C ASP A 2 11.65 25.52 -9.07
N SER A 3 11.69 26.01 -7.84
CA SER A 3 11.61 25.22 -6.63
C SER A 3 10.29 24.45 -6.62
N TYR A 4 10.36 23.13 -6.77
CA TYR A 4 9.22 22.24 -6.64
C TYR A 4 8.52 22.46 -5.29
N PHE A 5 7.26 22.87 -5.35
CA PHE A 5 6.37 23.02 -4.21
C PHE A 5 5.04 22.33 -4.51
N VAL A 6 4.44 21.73 -3.48
CA VAL A 6 3.03 21.35 -3.52
C VAL A 6 2.26 22.17 -2.52
N HIS A 7 1.15 22.75 -2.97
CA HIS A 7 0.27 23.59 -2.19
C HIS A 7 -0.80 22.74 -1.50
N ILE A 8 -0.93 22.93 -0.19
CA ILE A 8 -1.98 22.32 0.66
C ILE A 8 -3.21 23.23 0.71
N GLY A 9 -3.01 24.55 0.71
CA GLY A 9 -4.07 25.52 0.97
C GLY A 9 -3.56 26.94 1.08
N GLN A 10 -4.38 27.81 1.67
CA GLN A 10 -4.06 29.19 1.97
C GLN A 10 -4.34 29.49 3.45
N PHE A 11 -3.32 29.96 4.18
CA PHE A 11 -3.49 30.48 5.54
C PHE A 11 -4.04 31.90 5.48
N HIS A 12 -5.04 32.18 6.33
CA HIS A 12 -5.60 33.52 6.43
C HIS A 12 -4.73 34.34 7.40
N GLY A 13 -4.05 35.36 6.88
CA GLY A 13 -3.23 36.29 7.64
C GLY A 13 -3.96 37.60 7.95
N TRP A 14 -3.32 38.48 8.73
CA TRP A 14 -3.77 39.86 8.88
C TRP A 14 -3.42 40.65 7.61
N GLY A 15 -4.37 40.76 6.68
CA GLY A 15 -4.26 41.60 5.47
C GLY A 15 -4.13 40.84 4.15
N GLU A 16 -3.48 39.66 4.13
CA GLU A 16 -3.31 38.85 2.92
C GLU A 16 -3.34 37.34 3.21
N ASP A 17 -3.81 36.56 2.23
CA ASP A 17 -3.75 35.10 2.25
C ASP A 17 -2.35 34.61 1.83
N HIS A 18 -1.76 33.72 2.63
CA HIS A 18 -0.45 33.14 2.32
C HIS A 18 -0.58 31.68 1.89
N PRO A 19 0.06 31.26 0.78
CA PRO A 19 0.02 29.86 0.37
C PRO A 19 0.72 28.97 1.40
N VAL A 20 0.07 27.85 1.72
CA VAL A 20 0.65 26.75 2.49
C VAL A 20 1.24 25.79 1.48
N ALA A 21 2.56 25.70 1.42
CA ALA A 21 3.24 24.83 0.47
C ALA A 21 4.36 24.03 1.15
N LEU A 22 4.56 22.80 0.69
CA LEU A 22 5.65 21.94 1.12
C LEU A 22 6.70 21.86 0.02
N SER A 23 7.96 22.10 0.38
CA SER A 23 9.08 21.83 -0.51
C SER A 23 9.26 20.32 -0.68
N ARG A 24 10.03 19.92 -1.72
CA ARG A 24 10.43 18.52 -1.90
C ARG A 24 11.07 17.93 -0.64
N GLU A 25 11.98 18.68 -0.02
CA GLU A 25 12.70 18.25 1.17
C GLU A 25 11.78 18.09 2.38
N ASP A 26 10.87 19.05 2.61
CA ASP A 26 9.92 19.01 3.71
C ASP A 26 8.95 17.82 3.59
N ARG A 27 8.60 17.43 2.35
CA ARG A 27 7.76 16.24 2.08
C ARG A 27 8.45 14.92 2.34
N ARG A 28 9.78 14.87 2.36
CA ARG A 28 10.52 13.65 2.74
C ARG A 28 10.29 13.26 4.19
N ARG A 29 9.71 14.16 5.01
CA ARG A 29 9.23 13.85 6.36
C ARG A 29 7.74 13.50 6.40
N HIS A 30 7.16 13.05 5.29
CA HIS A 30 5.78 12.59 5.19
C HIS A 30 4.73 13.67 5.50
N LEU A 31 3.47 13.35 5.21
CA LEU A 31 2.31 14.17 5.52
C LEU A 31 1.22 13.29 6.13
N TYR A 32 0.78 13.66 7.33
CA TYR A 32 -0.36 13.05 7.98
C TYR A 32 -1.61 13.93 7.84
N ILE A 33 -2.71 13.34 7.38
CA ILE A 33 -4.00 14.01 7.19
C ILE A 33 -5.04 13.30 8.07
N ILE A 34 -5.69 14.06 8.96
CA ILE A 34 -6.75 13.53 9.83
C ILE A 34 -8.02 14.37 9.75
N GLY A 35 -9.18 13.72 9.80
CA GLY A 35 -10.48 14.37 9.81
C GLY A 35 -11.64 13.45 9.53
N GLN A 36 -12.81 13.77 10.06
CA GLN A 36 -14.03 13.02 9.84
C GLN A 36 -14.41 12.94 8.34
N THR A 37 -15.25 11.97 7.99
CA THR A 37 -15.80 11.83 6.63
C THR A 37 -16.47 13.13 6.15
N GLY A 38 -16.26 13.46 4.87
CA GLY A 38 -16.86 14.64 4.25
C GLY A 38 -16.21 15.99 4.61
N THR A 39 -15.10 15.99 5.35
CA THR A 39 -14.44 17.25 5.77
C THR A 39 -13.48 17.85 4.75
N GLY A 40 -13.05 17.06 3.75
CA GLY A 40 -12.15 17.50 2.67
C GLY A 40 -10.85 16.72 2.49
N LYS A 41 -10.63 15.62 3.25
CA LYS A 41 -9.40 14.81 3.17
C LYS A 41 -9.06 14.33 1.75
N SER A 42 -9.98 13.60 1.12
CA SER A 42 -9.76 13.02 -0.21
C SER A 42 -9.59 14.12 -1.27
N THR A 43 -10.24 15.28 -1.10
CA THR A 43 -10.01 16.47 -1.94
C THR A 43 -8.57 16.97 -1.83
N LEU A 44 -8.02 17.07 -0.61
CA LEU A 44 -6.62 17.45 -0.41
C LEU A 44 -5.65 16.41 -1.01
N ILE A 45 -5.90 15.10 -0.79
CA ILE A 45 -5.08 14.04 -1.40
C ILE A 45 -5.09 14.13 -2.93
N ARG A 46 -6.27 14.34 -3.54
CA ARG A 46 -6.40 14.58 -4.99
C ARG A 46 -5.57 15.77 -5.44
N HIS A 47 -5.60 16.88 -4.70
CA HIS A 47 -4.83 18.08 -5.04
C HIS A 47 -3.33 17.85 -4.99
N LEU A 48 -2.84 17.10 -4.00
CA LEU A 48 -1.43 16.76 -3.90
C LEU A 48 -1.01 15.84 -5.05
N LEU A 49 -1.80 14.81 -5.36
CA LEU A 49 -1.57 13.92 -6.51
C LEU A 49 -1.57 14.67 -7.84
N ALA A 50 -2.53 15.57 -8.07
CA ALA A 50 -2.59 16.35 -9.29
C ALA A 50 -1.32 17.19 -9.50
N GLN A 51 -0.78 17.79 -8.42
CA GLN A 51 0.48 18.54 -8.46
C GLN A 51 1.68 17.62 -8.71
N ASP A 52 1.77 16.48 -8.04
CA ASP A 52 2.82 15.48 -8.25
C ASP A 52 2.87 15.03 -9.73
N ILE A 53 1.70 14.72 -10.29
CA ILE A 53 1.56 14.29 -11.68
C ILE A 53 1.95 15.40 -12.66
N GLN A 54 1.51 16.63 -12.42
CA GLN A 54 1.83 17.78 -13.27
C GLN A 54 3.32 18.13 -13.23
N ASN A 55 3.95 17.99 -12.07
CA ASN A 55 5.37 18.24 -11.88
C ASN A 55 6.27 17.11 -12.42
N GLY A 56 5.69 16.02 -12.95
CA GLY A 56 6.46 14.93 -13.54
C GLY A 56 6.95 13.88 -12.53
N GLU A 57 6.38 13.86 -11.31
CA GLU A 57 6.77 12.89 -10.30
C GLU A 57 6.13 11.52 -10.54
N GLY A 58 6.79 10.50 -9.96
CA GLY A 58 6.20 9.18 -9.80
C GLY A 58 5.38 9.15 -8.51
N CYS A 59 4.17 8.62 -8.60
CA CYS A 59 3.28 8.54 -7.44
C CYS A 59 2.38 7.31 -7.50
N ALA A 60 1.88 6.92 -6.34
CA ALA A 60 0.86 5.91 -6.21
C ALA A 60 -0.28 6.39 -5.30
N LEU A 61 -1.50 5.99 -5.61
CA LEU A 61 -2.67 6.14 -4.76
C LEU A 61 -3.22 4.75 -4.41
N ILE A 62 -3.44 4.51 -3.12
CA ILE A 62 -4.21 3.37 -2.61
C ILE A 62 -5.48 3.90 -1.97
N ASP A 63 -6.62 3.52 -2.52
CA ASP A 63 -7.93 3.95 -2.03
C ASP A 63 -8.90 2.75 -1.91
N PRO A 64 -9.50 2.53 -0.73
CA PRO A 64 -10.45 1.44 -0.53
C PRO A 64 -11.83 1.71 -1.15
N HIS A 65 -12.25 2.96 -1.31
CA HIS A 65 -13.65 3.28 -1.62
C HIS A 65 -13.96 3.33 -3.12
N GLY A 66 -13.02 3.82 -3.91
CA GLY A 66 -12.96 3.73 -5.36
C GLY A 66 -13.31 5.00 -6.14
N ASP A 67 -13.79 6.06 -5.47
CA ASP A 67 -14.19 7.32 -6.12
C ASP A 67 -12.99 8.25 -6.38
N LEU A 68 -12.15 8.46 -5.36
CA LEU A 68 -10.95 9.29 -5.42
C LEU A 68 -10.01 8.89 -6.59
N PRO A 69 -9.72 7.60 -6.83
CA PRO A 69 -9.01 7.13 -8.02
C PRO A 69 -9.51 7.73 -9.33
N LEU A 70 -10.82 7.71 -9.56
CA LEU A 70 -11.41 8.17 -10.81
C LEU A 70 -11.29 9.69 -10.96
N GLU A 71 -11.47 10.43 -9.88
CA GLU A 71 -11.26 11.89 -9.88
C GLU A 71 -9.80 12.26 -10.18
N VAL A 72 -8.83 11.50 -9.65
CA VAL A 72 -7.40 11.71 -9.94
C VAL A 72 -7.10 11.49 -11.41
N LEU A 73 -7.70 10.47 -12.04
CA LEU A 73 -7.53 10.22 -13.48
C LEU A 73 -7.97 11.38 -14.37
N ASP A 74 -8.93 12.20 -13.94
CA ASP A 74 -9.35 13.40 -14.68
C ASP A 74 -8.31 14.53 -14.62
N THR A 75 -7.38 14.48 -13.68
CA THR A 75 -6.33 15.50 -13.49
C THR A 75 -5.04 15.18 -14.24
N VAL A 76 -4.95 14.00 -14.88
CA VAL A 76 -3.77 13.55 -15.60
C VAL A 76 -3.64 14.33 -16.92
N PRO A 77 -2.54 15.08 -17.15
CA PRO A 77 -2.31 15.79 -18.40
C PRO A 77 -1.96 14.80 -19.53
N SER A 78 -2.22 15.18 -20.79
CA SER A 78 -2.02 14.30 -21.95
C SER A 78 -0.61 13.70 -22.02
N ARG A 79 0.43 14.46 -21.61
CA ARG A 79 1.84 14.03 -21.59
C ARG A 79 2.16 12.88 -20.61
N ARG A 80 1.26 12.58 -19.66
CA ARG A 80 1.44 11.53 -18.63
C ARG A 80 0.44 10.38 -18.77
N VAL A 81 -0.45 10.41 -19.76
CA VAL A 81 -1.50 9.39 -19.95
C VAL A 81 -0.90 7.97 -20.04
N ASP A 82 0.18 7.81 -20.81
CA ASP A 82 0.87 6.52 -20.99
C ASP A 82 1.66 6.05 -19.76
N ASP A 83 1.81 6.89 -18.74
CA ASP A 83 2.47 6.57 -17.47
C ASP A 83 1.53 5.98 -16.43
N VAL A 84 0.22 6.03 -16.68
CA VAL A 84 -0.79 5.58 -15.72
C VAL A 84 -1.02 4.08 -15.82
N ILE A 85 -0.98 3.45 -14.66
CA ILE A 85 -1.33 2.06 -14.41
C ILE A 85 -2.50 2.06 -13.44
N VAL A 86 -3.56 1.34 -13.76
CA VAL A 86 -4.73 1.17 -12.92
C VAL A 86 -4.83 -0.28 -12.48
N LEU A 87 -4.73 -0.51 -11.18
CA LEU A 87 -5.03 -1.79 -10.54
C LEU A 87 -6.43 -1.69 -9.95
N ASP A 88 -7.40 -2.27 -10.65
CA ASP A 88 -8.81 -2.29 -10.24
C ASP A 88 -9.31 -3.75 -10.21
N PRO A 89 -9.43 -4.37 -9.02
CA PRO A 89 -9.94 -5.73 -8.89
C PRO A 89 -11.38 -5.92 -9.37
N SER A 90 -12.14 -4.85 -9.57
CA SER A 90 -13.49 -4.93 -10.14
C SER A 90 -13.49 -5.12 -11.67
N ASP A 91 -12.38 -4.89 -12.37
CA ASP A 91 -12.24 -5.27 -13.79
C ASP A 91 -11.95 -6.76 -13.93
N THR A 92 -13.01 -7.55 -13.81
CA THR A 92 -12.95 -9.00 -13.85
C THR A 92 -12.56 -9.56 -15.22
N GLY A 93 -12.74 -8.78 -16.29
CA GLY A 93 -12.45 -9.23 -17.65
C GLY A 93 -10.96 -9.25 -17.96
N ARG A 94 -10.20 -8.32 -17.36
CA ARG A 94 -8.75 -8.20 -17.58
C ARG A 94 -7.98 -7.92 -16.28
N PRO A 95 -7.88 -8.90 -15.36
CA PRO A 95 -7.17 -8.75 -14.10
C PRO A 95 -5.70 -8.37 -14.31
N VAL A 96 -5.23 -7.40 -13.51
CA VAL A 96 -3.82 -6.99 -13.45
C VAL A 96 -3.11 -7.85 -12.42
N GLY A 97 -2.19 -8.71 -12.86
CA GLY A 97 -1.48 -9.65 -12.00
C GLY A 97 -0.50 -8.98 -11.05
N LEU A 98 -0.55 -9.38 -9.77
CA LEU A 98 0.39 -8.98 -8.73
C LEU A 98 0.93 -10.25 -8.05
N ASN A 99 2.25 -10.40 -8.03
CA ASN A 99 2.87 -11.56 -7.39
C ASN A 99 4.10 -11.14 -6.57
N PRO A 100 3.99 -11.07 -5.23
CA PRO A 100 5.13 -10.72 -4.37
C PRO A 100 6.19 -11.83 -4.30
N PHE A 101 5.92 -13.03 -4.81
CA PHE A 101 6.90 -14.12 -4.88
C PHE A 101 7.81 -14.05 -6.11
N TYR A 102 7.48 -13.19 -7.08
CA TYR A 102 8.13 -13.21 -8.38
C TYR A 102 9.55 -12.65 -8.34
N ARG A 103 10.55 -13.53 -8.49
CA ARG A 103 11.99 -13.19 -8.65
C ARG A 103 12.54 -12.26 -7.56
N VAL A 104 12.14 -12.52 -6.31
CA VAL A 104 12.66 -11.80 -5.14
C VAL A 104 14.17 -12.11 -4.94
N PRO A 105 15.03 -11.08 -4.86
CA PRO A 105 16.46 -11.26 -4.54
C PRO A 105 16.66 -12.03 -3.25
N ALA A 106 17.70 -12.87 -3.17
CA ALA A 106 17.91 -13.79 -2.05
C ALA A 106 17.94 -13.07 -0.68
N ASP A 107 18.60 -11.92 -0.62
CA ASP A 107 18.78 -11.13 0.61
C ASP A 107 17.46 -10.50 1.10
N ASP A 108 16.47 -10.34 0.22
CA ASP A 108 15.18 -9.71 0.55
C ASP A 108 14.11 -10.74 0.93
N ARG A 109 14.30 -12.03 0.64
CA ARG A 109 13.27 -13.07 0.81
C ARG A 109 12.73 -13.16 2.23
N ALA A 110 13.59 -12.99 3.24
CA ALA A 110 13.16 -13.04 4.63
C ALA A 110 12.20 -11.89 4.98
N MET A 111 12.50 -10.68 4.49
CA MET A 111 11.66 -9.51 4.68
C MET A 111 10.33 -9.66 3.91
N VAL A 112 10.38 -10.14 2.67
CA VAL A 112 9.16 -10.44 1.88
C VAL A 112 8.29 -11.49 2.59
N ALA A 113 8.88 -12.53 3.15
CA ALA A 113 8.14 -13.54 3.89
C ALA A 113 7.46 -12.96 5.15
N ALA A 114 8.18 -12.13 5.90
CA ALA A 114 7.66 -11.44 7.08
C ALA A 114 6.53 -10.48 6.71
N ASP A 115 6.66 -9.69 5.65
CA ASP A 115 5.66 -8.71 5.23
C ASP A 115 4.37 -9.36 4.73
N ILE A 116 4.46 -10.43 3.93
CA ILE A 116 3.26 -11.19 3.52
C ILE A 116 2.59 -11.78 4.77
N THR A 117 3.36 -12.34 5.71
CA THR A 117 2.81 -12.90 6.95
C THR A 117 2.17 -11.83 7.82
N ALA A 118 2.78 -10.65 7.94
CA ALA A 118 2.25 -9.51 8.69
C ALA A 118 0.96 -8.96 8.06
N ALA A 119 0.87 -8.90 6.73
CA ALA A 119 -0.35 -8.52 6.02
C ALA A 119 -1.50 -9.49 6.35
N PHE A 120 -1.23 -10.79 6.40
CA PHE A 120 -2.22 -11.78 6.83
C PHE A 120 -2.61 -11.60 8.30
N LYS A 121 -1.64 -11.42 9.20
CA LYS A 121 -1.90 -11.17 10.62
C LYS A 121 -2.80 -9.96 10.86
N HIS A 122 -2.54 -8.87 10.14
CA HIS A 122 -3.34 -7.63 10.24
C HIS A 122 -4.81 -7.88 9.89
N ILE A 123 -5.08 -8.62 8.82
CA ILE A 123 -6.45 -8.89 8.33
C ILE A 123 -7.23 -9.82 9.27
N TRP A 124 -6.57 -10.84 9.82
CA TRP A 124 -7.21 -11.88 10.64
C TRP A 124 -6.83 -11.78 12.12
N ARG A 125 -6.56 -10.57 12.63
CA ARG A 125 -6.06 -10.30 14.00
C ARG A 125 -6.79 -11.10 15.08
N ASP A 126 -8.12 -11.14 15.05
CA ASP A 126 -8.96 -11.80 16.07
C ASP A 126 -8.92 -13.34 16.00
N SER A 127 -8.41 -13.91 14.91
CA SER A 127 -8.34 -15.36 14.68
C SER A 127 -6.94 -15.82 14.29
N TRP A 128 -5.92 -15.05 14.67
CA TRP A 128 -4.52 -15.33 14.40
C TRP A 128 -3.87 -16.10 15.56
N GLY A 129 -3.11 -17.13 15.25
CA GLY A 129 -2.44 -17.96 16.26
C GLY A 129 -0.98 -18.22 15.93
N ALA A 130 -0.13 -18.36 16.96
CA ALA A 130 1.31 -18.57 16.79
C ALA A 130 1.66 -19.77 15.90
N ARG A 131 0.88 -20.87 15.99
CA ARG A 131 1.06 -22.05 15.13
C ARG A 131 0.74 -21.76 13.66
N LEU A 132 -0.31 -20.99 13.39
CA LEU A 132 -0.67 -20.56 12.03
C LEU A 132 0.47 -19.70 11.45
N GLU A 133 0.93 -18.71 12.21
CA GLU A 133 2.02 -17.82 11.83
C GLU A 133 3.29 -18.60 11.47
N TYR A 134 3.69 -19.53 12.34
CA TYR A 134 4.87 -20.35 12.14
C TYR A 134 4.77 -21.22 10.87
N ILE A 135 3.64 -21.87 10.63
CA ILE A 135 3.43 -22.69 9.42
C ILE A 135 3.44 -21.82 8.17
N LEU A 136 2.73 -20.69 8.20
CA LEU A 136 2.60 -19.80 7.05
C LEU A 136 3.95 -19.16 6.68
N LEU A 137 4.69 -18.64 7.66
CA LEU A 137 6.00 -18.02 7.44
C LEU A 137 6.99 -19.00 6.81
N ASN A 138 7.07 -20.22 7.34
CA ASN A 138 7.94 -21.26 6.78
C ASN A 138 7.50 -21.64 5.36
N THR A 139 6.20 -21.74 5.11
CA THR A 139 5.66 -22.05 3.77
C THR A 139 5.98 -20.96 2.75
N ILE A 140 5.76 -19.70 3.10
CA ILE A 140 6.09 -18.55 2.25
C ILE A 140 7.60 -18.51 1.98
N THR A 141 8.42 -18.75 3.01
CA THR A 141 9.88 -18.84 2.88
C THR A 141 10.30 -19.93 1.89
N ALA A 142 9.69 -21.11 1.99
CA ALA A 142 9.98 -22.21 1.06
C ALA A 142 9.58 -21.87 -0.38
N LEU A 143 8.43 -21.23 -0.57
CA LEU A 143 7.97 -20.81 -1.89
C LEU A 143 8.81 -19.67 -2.50
N LEU A 144 9.36 -18.77 -1.68
CA LEU A 144 10.28 -17.72 -2.14
C LEU A 144 11.63 -18.27 -2.59
N ASP A 145 12.06 -19.40 -2.03
CA ASP A 145 13.26 -20.12 -2.48
C ASP A 145 13.02 -21.00 -3.72
N ALA A 146 11.75 -21.29 -4.03
CA ALA A 146 11.38 -22.15 -5.15
C ALA A 146 11.75 -21.53 -6.51
N PRO A 147 12.34 -22.31 -7.44
CA PRO A 147 12.55 -21.88 -8.81
C PRO A 147 11.26 -21.52 -9.56
N ASP A 148 11.39 -20.63 -10.56
CA ASP A 148 10.31 -20.15 -11.45
C ASP A 148 9.39 -21.28 -12.00
N LYS A 149 9.94 -22.47 -12.26
CA LYS A 149 9.18 -23.62 -12.80
C LYS A 149 8.04 -24.09 -11.88
N PHE A 150 8.17 -23.87 -10.56
CA PHE A 150 7.15 -24.24 -9.58
C PHE A 150 6.03 -23.20 -9.46
N ARG A 151 6.19 -22.02 -10.09
CA ARG A 151 5.20 -20.94 -10.11
C ARG A 151 4.74 -20.53 -8.71
N PRO A 152 5.66 -20.06 -7.84
CA PRO A 152 5.29 -19.62 -6.51
C PRO A 152 4.30 -18.43 -6.60
N THR A 153 3.14 -18.63 -5.98
CA THR A 153 2.00 -17.71 -5.90
C THR A 153 1.24 -18.02 -4.61
N PHE A 154 0.23 -17.23 -4.27
CA PHE A 154 -0.64 -17.55 -3.13
C PHE A 154 -1.38 -18.89 -3.29
N ALA A 155 -1.67 -19.30 -4.53
CA ALA A 155 -2.29 -20.58 -4.82
C ALA A 155 -1.33 -21.78 -4.63
N ALA A 156 -0.02 -21.55 -4.62
CA ALA A 156 0.96 -22.58 -4.32
C ALA A 156 1.03 -22.94 -2.82
N ILE A 157 0.53 -22.07 -1.93
CA ILE A 157 0.50 -22.31 -0.48
C ILE A 157 -0.32 -23.56 -0.11
N PRO A 158 -1.61 -23.66 -0.48
CA PRO A 158 -2.41 -24.84 -0.13
C PRO A 158 -1.88 -26.10 -0.82
N LEU A 159 -1.37 -25.98 -2.06
CA LEU A 159 -0.76 -27.10 -2.78
C LEU A 159 0.49 -27.62 -2.06
N PHE A 160 1.40 -26.74 -1.66
CA PHE A 160 2.61 -27.09 -0.90
C PHE A 160 2.30 -27.75 0.45
N LEU A 161 1.24 -27.31 1.12
CA LEU A 161 0.87 -27.87 2.41
C LEU A 161 0.18 -29.23 2.28
N ALA A 162 -0.65 -29.42 1.26
CA ALA A 162 -1.45 -30.64 1.06
C ALA A 162 -0.71 -31.74 0.28
N ASP A 163 0.02 -31.38 -0.77
CA ASP A 163 0.64 -32.33 -1.70
C ASP A 163 2.10 -32.62 -1.32
N GLN A 164 2.37 -33.88 -0.98
CA GLN A 164 3.71 -34.30 -0.57
C GLN A 164 4.73 -34.24 -1.71
N TYR A 165 4.34 -34.61 -2.93
CA TYR A 165 5.26 -34.66 -4.06
C TYR A 165 5.74 -33.26 -4.44
N TYR A 166 4.80 -32.32 -4.62
CA TYR A 166 5.09 -30.92 -4.88
C TYR A 166 5.92 -30.31 -3.75
N ARG A 167 5.60 -30.61 -2.49
CA ARG A 167 6.39 -30.15 -1.34
C ARG A 167 7.83 -30.63 -1.41
N GLU A 168 8.08 -31.91 -1.63
CA GLU A 168 9.44 -32.47 -1.71
C GLU A 168 10.25 -31.84 -2.85
N GLN A 169 9.63 -31.60 -3.99
CA GLN A 169 10.26 -30.92 -5.12
C GLN A 169 10.68 -29.47 -4.78
N VAL A 170 9.83 -28.73 -4.07
CA VAL A 170 10.15 -27.37 -3.60
C VAL A 170 11.24 -27.39 -2.53
N LEU A 171 11.16 -28.32 -1.56
CA LEU A 171 12.12 -28.45 -0.47
C LEU A 171 13.53 -28.79 -0.96
N GLY A 172 13.66 -29.50 -2.10
CA GLY A 172 14.95 -29.75 -2.76
C GLY A 172 15.72 -28.49 -3.16
N HIS A 173 15.05 -27.32 -3.19
CA HIS A 173 15.65 -26.02 -3.48
C HIS A 173 15.71 -25.08 -2.27
N LEU A 174 15.21 -25.50 -1.11
CA LEU A 174 15.13 -24.68 0.10
C LEU A 174 16.52 -24.37 0.65
N LYS A 175 16.85 -23.08 0.75
CA LYS A 175 18.13 -22.60 1.29
C LYS A 175 18.01 -22.19 2.74
N ASN A 176 16.86 -21.66 3.15
CA ASN A 176 16.64 -21.23 4.52
C ASN A 176 16.70 -22.42 5.51
N ARG A 177 17.69 -22.40 6.40
CA ARG A 177 17.95 -23.49 7.36
C ARG A 177 16.81 -23.69 8.37
N GLN A 178 16.14 -22.62 8.81
CA GLN A 178 15.05 -22.73 9.79
C GLN A 178 13.83 -23.40 9.17
N ALA A 179 13.41 -22.95 7.99
CA ALA A 179 12.34 -23.58 7.23
C ALA A 179 12.66 -25.03 6.87
N LYS A 180 13.93 -25.33 6.57
CA LYS A 180 14.38 -26.69 6.30
C LYS A 180 14.24 -27.60 7.53
N THR A 181 14.71 -27.15 8.69
CA THR A 181 14.53 -27.87 9.97
C THR A 181 13.06 -28.11 10.27
N PHE A 182 12.21 -27.11 10.05
CA PHE A 182 10.76 -27.25 10.25
C PHE A 182 10.17 -28.34 9.35
N PHE A 183 10.37 -28.27 8.03
CA PHE A 183 9.71 -29.20 7.11
C PHE A 183 10.30 -30.61 7.12
N GLU A 184 11.64 -30.73 7.13
CA GLU A 184 12.31 -32.03 7.09
C GLU A 184 12.35 -32.71 8.48
N GLY A 185 12.33 -31.92 9.56
CA GLY A 185 12.45 -32.41 10.94
C GLY A 185 11.13 -32.50 11.69
N GLU A 186 10.39 -31.38 11.80
CA GLU A 186 9.17 -31.32 12.62
C GLU A 186 7.94 -31.80 11.85
N PHE A 187 7.67 -31.19 10.69
CA PHE A 187 6.47 -31.44 9.89
C PHE A 187 6.42 -32.87 9.34
N SER A 188 7.57 -33.42 8.92
CA SER A 188 7.70 -34.81 8.42
C SER A 188 7.30 -35.88 9.44
N ARG A 189 7.34 -35.55 10.75
CA ARG A 189 6.97 -36.45 11.84
C ARG A 189 5.49 -36.36 12.24
N TRP A 190 4.75 -35.41 11.68
CA TRP A 190 3.33 -35.25 11.99
C TRP A 190 2.53 -36.36 11.32
N ASN A 191 1.60 -36.96 12.07
CA ASN A 191 0.62 -37.87 11.50
C ASN A 191 -0.50 -37.10 10.76
N SER A 192 -1.29 -37.82 9.96
CA SER A 192 -2.34 -37.20 9.11
C SER A 192 -3.34 -36.36 9.90
N ARG A 193 -3.64 -36.74 11.16
CA ARG A 193 -4.52 -35.96 12.04
C ARG A 193 -3.88 -34.64 12.46
N GLN A 194 -2.63 -34.68 12.91
CA GLN A 194 -1.87 -33.49 13.30
C GLN A 194 -1.70 -32.53 12.11
N VAL A 195 -1.45 -33.06 10.91
CA VAL A 195 -1.39 -32.26 9.68
C VAL A 195 -2.74 -31.60 9.43
N SER A 196 -3.83 -32.36 9.39
CA SER A 196 -5.17 -31.81 9.14
C SER A 196 -5.57 -30.72 10.14
N GLU A 197 -5.32 -30.94 11.43
CA GLU A 197 -5.65 -29.97 12.49
C GLU A 197 -4.78 -28.70 12.40
N ALA A 198 -3.49 -28.84 12.05
CA ALA A 198 -2.56 -27.73 11.95
C ALA A 198 -2.76 -26.88 10.69
N LEU A 199 -3.09 -27.52 9.56
CA LEU A 199 -3.24 -26.85 8.27
C LEU A 199 -4.60 -26.18 8.11
N GLY A 200 -5.65 -26.68 8.79
CA GLY A 200 -7.01 -26.17 8.69
C GLY A 200 -7.11 -24.64 8.79
N PRO A 201 -6.52 -23.99 9.82
CA PRO A 201 -6.53 -22.53 9.92
C PRO A 201 -5.87 -21.80 8.73
N VAL A 202 -4.70 -22.28 8.27
CA VAL A 202 -3.99 -21.68 7.12
C VAL A 202 -4.81 -21.85 5.84
N GLN A 203 -5.30 -23.06 5.58
CA GLN A 203 -6.15 -23.38 4.44
C GLN A 203 -7.44 -22.57 4.44
N ASN A 204 -8.06 -22.36 5.61
CA ASN A 204 -9.26 -21.53 5.72
C ASN A 204 -9.00 -20.07 5.31
N LYS A 205 -7.89 -19.46 5.75
CA LYS A 205 -7.58 -18.07 5.40
C LYS A 205 -7.18 -17.91 3.92
N ILE A 206 -6.31 -18.79 3.43
CA ILE A 206 -5.92 -18.78 2.00
C ILE A 206 -7.11 -19.12 1.11
N GLY A 207 -7.94 -20.08 1.52
CA GLY A 207 -9.16 -20.47 0.81
C GLY A 207 -10.15 -19.32 0.69
N GLN A 208 -10.34 -18.50 1.72
CA GLN A 208 -11.18 -17.28 1.64
C GLN A 208 -10.71 -16.32 0.53
N LEU A 209 -9.39 -16.19 0.33
CA LEU A 209 -8.83 -15.35 -0.72
C LEU A 209 -9.00 -15.97 -2.11
N LEU A 210 -8.65 -17.25 -2.25
CA LEU A 210 -8.65 -17.94 -3.54
C LEU A 210 -10.07 -18.29 -4.03
N HIS A 211 -11.06 -18.33 -3.14
CA HIS A 211 -12.47 -18.50 -3.50
C HIS A 211 -13.04 -17.25 -4.17
N ASN A 212 -12.48 -16.06 -3.90
CA ASN A 212 -12.84 -14.86 -4.63
C ASN A 212 -12.14 -14.85 -6.00
N PRO A 213 -12.87 -15.00 -7.12
CA PRO A 213 -12.26 -15.08 -8.44
C PRO A 213 -11.47 -13.82 -8.81
N PHE A 214 -11.82 -12.65 -8.25
CA PHE A 214 -11.13 -11.39 -8.53
C PHE A 214 -9.72 -11.41 -7.94
N VAL A 215 -9.60 -11.81 -6.68
CA VAL A 215 -8.31 -11.91 -5.99
C VAL A 215 -7.50 -13.07 -6.55
N CYS A 216 -8.13 -14.23 -6.77
CA CYS A 216 -7.46 -15.41 -7.31
C CYS A 216 -6.83 -15.11 -8.68
N ASN A 217 -7.56 -14.42 -9.56
CA ASN A 217 -7.03 -14.06 -10.87
C ASN A 217 -5.97 -12.95 -10.84
N ILE A 218 -5.82 -12.20 -9.74
CA ILE A 218 -4.73 -11.23 -9.56
C ILE A 218 -3.49 -11.89 -8.95
N LEU A 219 -3.69 -12.59 -7.83
CA LEU A 219 -2.63 -13.16 -6.98
C LEU A 219 -2.18 -14.57 -7.41
N GLY A 220 -2.95 -15.23 -8.28
CA GLY A 220 -2.64 -16.53 -8.88
C GLY A 220 -1.83 -16.44 -10.18
N GLN A 221 -1.61 -15.23 -10.71
CA GLN A 221 -0.74 -15.04 -11.86
C GLN A 221 0.73 -15.15 -11.44
N TRP A 222 1.45 -16.16 -11.93
CA TRP A 222 2.86 -16.34 -11.60
C TRP A 222 3.73 -15.18 -12.08
N LYS A 223 3.59 -14.76 -13.36
CA LYS A 223 4.24 -13.55 -13.85
C LYS A 223 3.34 -12.36 -13.52
N PRO A 224 3.79 -11.38 -12.72
CA PRO A 224 3.00 -10.20 -12.45
C PRO A 224 2.92 -9.34 -13.71
N SER A 225 1.79 -8.67 -13.91
CA SER A 225 1.60 -7.74 -15.03
C SER A 225 2.24 -6.37 -14.75
N ILE A 226 2.48 -6.07 -13.46
CA ILE A 226 3.11 -4.83 -13.01
C ILE A 226 4.36 -5.14 -12.16
N ASN A 227 5.35 -4.25 -12.21
CA ASN A 227 6.57 -4.35 -11.40
C ASN A 227 6.74 -3.04 -10.62
N LEU A 228 6.66 -3.10 -9.29
CA LEU A 228 6.70 -1.92 -8.43
C LEU A 228 8.05 -1.20 -8.47
N SER A 229 9.17 -1.92 -8.58
CA SER A 229 10.50 -1.32 -8.78
C SER A 229 10.53 -0.47 -10.06
N GLN A 230 10.03 -0.99 -11.18
CA GLN A 230 9.99 -0.25 -12.44
C GLN A 230 9.02 0.94 -12.40
N ILE A 231 7.93 0.84 -11.62
CA ILE A 231 7.00 1.96 -11.41
C ILE A 231 7.72 3.10 -10.70
N ILE A 232 8.51 2.80 -9.66
CA ILE A 232 9.33 3.78 -8.96
C ILE A 232 10.38 4.35 -9.91
N GLU A 233 11.22 3.50 -10.51
CA GLU A 233 12.35 3.89 -11.36
C GLU A 233 11.94 4.79 -12.52
N LYS A 234 10.86 4.42 -13.22
CA LYS A 234 10.36 5.15 -14.40
C LYS A 234 9.38 6.27 -14.06
N LYS A 235 9.24 6.64 -12.77
CA LYS A 235 8.31 7.66 -12.28
C LYS A 235 6.89 7.48 -12.84
N ARG A 236 6.37 6.25 -12.84
CA ARG A 236 5.01 5.94 -13.30
C ARG A 236 3.97 6.37 -12.26
N ILE A 237 2.70 6.36 -12.67
CA ILE A 237 1.55 6.69 -11.84
C ILE A 237 0.77 5.42 -11.60
N LEU A 238 0.72 4.90 -10.37
CA LEU A 238 -0.10 3.74 -10.02
C LEU A 238 -1.37 4.17 -9.28
N ILE A 239 -2.53 3.86 -9.83
CA ILE A 239 -3.83 4.10 -9.20
C ILE A 239 -4.41 2.75 -8.78
N VAL A 240 -4.46 2.49 -7.47
CA VAL A 240 -5.02 1.27 -6.90
C VAL A 240 -6.43 1.57 -6.40
N ARG A 241 -7.41 1.09 -7.15
CA ARG A 241 -8.84 1.27 -6.91
C ARG A 241 -9.43 -0.03 -6.37
N LEU A 242 -9.44 -0.20 -5.05
CA LEU A 242 -9.78 -1.52 -4.45
C LEU A 242 -11.28 -1.81 -4.41
N SER A 243 -12.13 -0.78 -4.52
CA SER A 243 -13.60 -0.92 -4.57
C SER A 243 -14.13 -1.87 -3.49
N LYS A 244 -13.84 -1.57 -2.22
CA LYS A 244 -14.12 -2.42 -1.03
C LYS A 244 -15.56 -2.94 -0.99
N GLY A 245 -16.54 -2.16 -1.46
CA GLY A 245 -17.94 -2.58 -1.55
C GLY A 245 -18.20 -3.74 -2.51
N THR A 246 -17.42 -3.87 -3.59
CA THR A 246 -17.52 -4.97 -4.56
C THR A 246 -16.63 -6.15 -4.19
N LEU A 247 -15.40 -5.87 -3.75
CA LEU A 247 -14.39 -6.89 -3.51
C LEU A 247 -14.56 -7.57 -2.12
N GLY A 248 -15.15 -6.85 -1.17
CA GLY A 248 -15.16 -7.22 0.24
C GLY A 248 -13.94 -6.68 0.98
N GLU A 249 -14.08 -6.54 2.30
CA GLU A 249 -13.07 -5.92 3.17
C GLU A 249 -11.75 -6.68 3.20
N VAL A 250 -11.79 -7.98 3.50
CA VAL A 250 -10.60 -8.83 3.66
C VAL A 250 -9.71 -8.83 2.41
N PRO A 251 -10.23 -9.17 1.21
CA PRO A 251 -9.53 -9.01 -0.07
C PRO A 251 -8.94 -7.63 -0.34
N SER A 252 -9.72 -6.56 -0.11
CA SER A 252 -9.32 -5.18 -0.37
C SER A 252 -8.13 -4.79 0.50
N ASN A 253 -8.24 -5.06 1.80
CA ASN A 253 -7.18 -4.76 2.77
C ASN A 253 -5.90 -5.53 2.44
N LEU A 254 -6.00 -6.81 2.05
CA LEU A 254 -4.82 -7.58 1.62
C LEU A 254 -4.11 -6.96 0.42
N LEU A 255 -4.85 -6.68 -0.66
CA LEU A 255 -4.24 -6.13 -1.87
C LEU A 255 -3.58 -4.77 -1.60
N GLY A 256 -4.25 -3.91 -0.83
CA GLY A 256 -3.69 -2.63 -0.43
C GLY A 256 -2.43 -2.77 0.43
N SER A 257 -2.44 -3.65 1.44
CA SER A 257 -1.26 -3.95 2.26
C SER A 257 -0.10 -4.52 1.43
N LEU A 258 -0.36 -5.45 0.51
CA LEU A 258 0.68 -6.01 -0.36
C LEU A 258 1.31 -4.96 -1.27
N VAL A 259 0.51 -4.04 -1.83
CA VAL A 259 1.05 -2.94 -2.64
C VAL A 259 1.84 -1.95 -1.79
N ALA A 260 1.31 -1.56 -0.62
CA ALA A 260 1.99 -0.64 0.29
C ALA A 260 3.35 -1.18 0.76
N SER A 261 3.37 -2.42 1.28
CA SER A 261 4.61 -3.10 1.69
C SER A 261 5.55 -3.30 0.49
N GLY A 262 5.01 -3.64 -0.68
CA GLY A 262 5.80 -3.74 -1.91
C GLY A 262 6.52 -2.44 -2.26
N PHE A 263 5.86 -1.29 -2.18
CA PHE A 263 6.53 0.00 -2.39
C PHE A 263 7.60 0.30 -1.34
N ALA A 264 7.35 -0.02 -0.07
CA ALA A 264 8.34 0.13 0.98
C ALA A 264 9.61 -0.68 0.67
N GLN A 265 9.47 -1.97 0.38
CA GLN A 265 10.57 -2.87 0.07
C GLN A 265 11.35 -2.44 -1.17
N ASN A 266 10.65 -2.17 -2.28
CA ASN A 266 11.30 -1.75 -3.53
C ASN A 266 12.00 -0.39 -3.38
N SER A 267 11.56 0.45 -2.44
CA SER A 267 12.27 1.69 -2.11
C SER A 267 13.55 1.40 -1.32
N MET A 268 13.51 0.50 -0.32
CA MET A 268 14.70 0.12 0.47
C MET A 268 15.84 -0.46 -0.39
N GLN A 269 15.51 -1.14 -1.49
CA GLN A 269 16.50 -1.66 -2.44
C GLN A 269 17.30 -0.56 -3.17
N ARG A 270 16.87 0.71 -3.07
CA ARG A 270 17.56 1.85 -3.71
C ARG A 270 18.77 2.34 -2.91
N THR A 271 19.18 1.64 -1.85
CA THR A 271 20.39 1.93 -1.06
C THR A 271 21.65 2.06 -1.92
N ALA A 272 21.75 1.30 -3.02
CA ALA A 272 22.88 1.36 -3.94
C ALA A 272 22.99 2.68 -4.73
N ILE A 273 21.89 3.43 -4.91
CA ILE A 273 21.89 4.73 -5.59
C ILE A 273 22.31 5.80 -4.56
N PRO A 274 23.23 6.74 -4.83
CA PRO A 274 23.52 7.85 -3.90
C PRO A 274 22.28 8.69 -3.53
N GLU A 275 22.16 9.14 -2.27
CA GLU A 275 20.94 9.82 -1.77
C GLU A 275 20.54 11.07 -2.55
N ASP A 276 21.53 11.82 -3.04
CA ASP A 276 21.37 13.01 -3.88
C ASP A 276 20.89 12.70 -5.31
N GLN A 277 21.10 11.47 -5.78
CA GLN A 277 20.66 10.99 -7.09
C GLN A 277 19.33 10.22 -7.03
N ARG A 278 18.86 9.86 -5.82
CA ARG A 278 17.57 9.21 -5.62
C ARG A 278 16.45 10.22 -5.85
N HIS A 279 15.66 10.03 -6.91
CA HIS A 279 14.40 10.75 -7.06
C HIS A 279 13.36 10.30 -6.04
N ASP A 280 12.46 11.19 -5.66
CA ASP A 280 11.38 10.85 -4.76
C ASP A 280 10.27 10.08 -5.49
N PHE A 281 9.57 9.24 -4.73
CA PHE A 281 8.32 8.60 -5.10
C PHE A 281 7.27 8.91 -4.03
N HIS A 282 6.08 9.33 -4.46
CA HIS A 282 5.03 9.79 -3.56
C HIS A 282 3.92 8.73 -3.42
N LEU A 283 3.87 8.05 -2.27
CA LEU A 283 2.83 7.08 -1.95
C LEU A 283 1.73 7.75 -1.12
N HIS A 284 0.53 7.82 -1.69
CA HIS A 284 -0.67 8.36 -1.08
C HIS A 284 -1.60 7.21 -0.69
N ILE A 285 -2.03 7.18 0.57
CA ILE A 285 -2.90 6.13 1.09
C ILE A 285 -4.08 6.81 1.78
N ASP A 286 -5.27 6.70 1.19
CA ASP A 286 -6.51 7.09 1.88
C ASP A 286 -6.92 5.97 2.84
N GLU A 287 -7.50 6.34 3.97
CA GLU A 287 -7.93 5.40 5.03
C GLU A 287 -6.82 4.38 5.42
N PHE A 288 -5.66 4.92 5.77
CA PHE A 288 -4.39 4.22 6.03
C PHE A 288 -4.51 3.03 7.00
N GLN A 289 -5.43 3.10 7.98
CA GLN A 289 -5.67 2.02 8.94
C GLN A 289 -6.01 0.68 8.28
N ASN A 290 -6.61 0.69 7.08
CA ASN A 290 -7.01 -0.55 6.41
C ASN A 290 -5.82 -1.36 5.91
N PHE A 291 -4.65 -0.73 5.76
CA PHE A 291 -3.51 -1.30 5.07
C PHE A 291 -2.25 -1.38 5.94
N THR A 292 -2.30 -0.86 7.17
CA THR A 292 -1.12 -0.72 8.02
C THR A 292 -0.67 -2.05 8.59
N THR A 293 0.62 -2.36 8.51
CA THR A 293 1.26 -3.46 9.24
C THR A 293 2.30 -2.90 10.20
N ASP A 294 2.69 -3.67 11.21
CA ASP A 294 3.78 -3.29 12.14
C ASP A 294 5.09 -3.00 11.38
N SER A 295 5.37 -3.80 10.34
CA SER A 295 6.52 -3.59 9.46
C SER A 295 6.43 -2.30 8.65
N PHE A 296 5.22 -1.94 8.19
CA PHE A 296 5.00 -0.67 7.51
C PHE A 296 5.13 0.52 8.47
N ALA A 297 4.78 0.37 9.74
CA ALA A 297 4.96 1.42 10.74
C ALA A 297 6.45 1.74 10.98
N ALA A 298 7.32 0.72 10.98
CA ALA A 298 8.77 0.92 11.07
C ALA A 298 9.33 1.80 9.92
N MET A 299 8.70 1.74 8.74
CA MET A 299 9.12 2.51 7.55
C MET A 299 9.04 4.02 7.74
N PHE A 300 8.19 4.53 8.64
CA PHE A 300 8.10 5.97 8.88
C PHE A 300 9.43 6.58 9.36
N SER A 301 10.28 5.79 10.03
CA SER A 301 11.57 6.27 10.52
C SER A 301 12.70 6.21 9.48
N GLU A 302 12.60 5.32 8.48
CA GLU A 302 13.71 5.03 7.56
C GLU A 302 13.47 5.48 6.12
N SER A 303 12.20 5.60 5.70
CA SER A 303 11.82 5.79 4.29
C SER A 303 12.37 7.07 3.63
N ARG A 304 12.67 8.11 4.42
CA ARG A 304 13.38 9.32 3.96
C ARG A 304 14.66 8.99 3.18
N LYS A 305 15.45 8.03 3.68
CA LYS A 305 16.74 7.64 3.07
C LYS A 305 16.52 7.00 1.69
N TYR A 306 15.35 6.43 1.45
CA TYR A 306 15.05 5.62 0.27
C TYR A 306 14.29 6.39 -0.82
N GLY A 307 14.05 7.69 -0.61
CA GLY A 307 13.29 8.52 -1.55
C GLY A 307 11.82 8.13 -1.63
N LEU A 308 11.26 7.49 -0.59
CA LEU A 308 9.83 7.22 -0.49
C LEU A 308 9.22 8.24 0.46
N THR A 309 8.19 8.93 -0.01
CA THR A 309 7.42 9.87 0.81
C THR A 309 6.00 9.37 0.96
N LEU A 310 5.41 9.61 2.12
CA LEU A 310 4.10 9.08 2.49
C LEU A 310 3.14 10.24 2.71
N THR A 311 1.95 10.14 2.14
CA THR A 311 0.80 10.97 2.49
C THR A 311 -0.31 10.05 2.93
N ILE A 312 -0.60 10.03 4.24
CA ILE A 312 -1.54 9.09 4.84
C ILE A 312 -2.76 9.81 5.40
N GLY A 313 -3.95 9.27 5.13
CA GLY A 313 -5.23 9.78 5.61
C GLY A 313 -5.87 8.86 6.64
N ASN A 314 -6.41 9.41 7.73
CA ASN A 314 -7.24 8.68 8.70
C ASN A 314 -8.49 9.49 9.09
N GLN A 315 -9.56 8.82 9.53
CA GLN A 315 -10.76 9.50 10.00
C GLN A 315 -10.64 9.97 11.46
N TYR A 316 -10.13 9.09 12.31
CA TYR A 316 -9.94 9.31 13.74
C TYR A 316 -8.76 8.48 14.23
N LEU A 317 -8.15 8.88 15.35
CA LEU A 317 -6.87 8.31 15.80
C LEU A 317 -6.98 6.88 16.33
N ASP A 318 -8.13 6.52 16.87
CA ASP A 318 -8.35 5.19 17.47
C ASP A 318 -8.48 4.07 16.42
N GLN A 319 -8.46 4.42 15.12
CA GLN A 319 -8.30 3.43 14.05
C GLN A 319 -6.87 2.88 13.95
N LEU A 320 -5.89 3.60 14.49
CA LEU A 320 -4.50 3.19 14.49
C LEU A 320 -4.17 2.50 15.81
N ASP A 321 -3.50 1.35 15.72
CA ASP A 321 -2.90 0.74 16.90
C ASP A 321 -1.93 1.71 17.57
N ARG A 322 -1.79 1.58 18.90
CA ARG A 322 -1.02 2.54 19.71
C ARG A 322 0.41 2.71 19.22
N GLU A 323 1.06 1.63 18.81
CA GLU A 323 2.43 1.60 18.29
C GLU A 323 2.52 2.31 16.94
N VAL A 324 1.61 2.00 16.02
CA VAL A 324 1.49 2.67 14.72
C VAL A 324 1.27 4.17 14.90
N ARG A 325 0.33 4.56 15.78
CA ARG A 325 0.04 5.97 16.06
C ARG A 325 1.26 6.70 16.60
N ALA A 326 2.00 6.08 17.51
CA ALA A 326 3.25 6.63 18.03
C ALA A 326 4.32 6.77 16.93
N ALA A 327 4.44 5.76 16.05
CA ALA A 327 5.34 5.80 14.91
C ALA A 327 4.98 6.91 13.91
N VAL A 328 3.70 7.12 13.64
CA VAL A 328 3.22 8.23 12.79
C VAL A 328 3.62 9.57 13.41
N PHE A 329 3.15 9.90 14.62
CA PHE A 329 3.44 11.21 15.23
C PHE A 329 4.93 11.46 15.50
N GLY A 330 5.70 10.41 15.82
CA GLY A 330 7.14 10.52 16.05
C GLY A 330 7.96 10.83 14.79
N ASN A 331 7.43 10.56 13.59
CA ASN A 331 8.20 10.65 12.35
C ASN A 331 7.60 11.58 11.29
N VAL A 332 6.31 11.92 11.36
CA VAL A 332 5.71 12.87 10.42
C VAL A 332 6.11 14.31 10.76
N GLY A 333 6.73 14.97 9.80
CA GLY A 333 7.10 16.38 9.87
C GLY A 333 5.90 17.31 9.63
N ASN A 334 4.93 16.86 8.83
CA ASN A 334 3.79 17.66 8.41
C ASN A 334 2.48 17.01 8.86
N ILE A 335 1.60 17.78 9.49
CA ILE A 335 0.28 17.35 9.94
C ILE A 335 -0.75 18.35 9.44
N VAL A 336 -1.82 17.85 8.82
CA VAL A 336 -3.01 18.60 8.44
C VAL A 336 -4.23 17.98 9.12
N SER A 337 -4.87 18.75 9.99
CA SER A 337 -6.12 18.39 10.62
C SER A 337 -7.28 19.13 9.95
N PHE A 338 -8.29 18.37 9.56
CA PHE A 338 -9.66 18.86 9.36
C PHE A 338 -10.45 18.65 10.64
N ARG A 339 -11.77 18.86 10.59
CA ARG A 339 -12.65 18.64 11.75
C ARG A 339 -12.53 17.22 12.27
N VAL A 340 -12.34 17.08 13.58
CA VAL A 340 -12.20 15.80 14.29
C VAL A 340 -13.15 15.69 15.48
N SER A 341 -13.19 14.49 16.08
CA SER A 341 -13.92 14.20 17.32
C SER A 341 -13.31 14.92 18.54
N ALA A 342 -13.97 14.83 19.68
CA ALA A 342 -13.46 15.42 20.92
C ALA A 342 -12.20 14.75 21.43
N SER A 343 -12.14 13.41 21.43
CA SER A 343 -10.97 12.66 21.87
C SER A 343 -9.74 12.94 20.99
N ASP A 344 -9.92 13.01 19.67
CA ASP A 344 -8.83 13.34 18.75
C ASP A 344 -8.35 14.78 18.91
N ALA A 345 -9.26 15.72 19.20
CA ALA A 345 -8.94 17.14 19.32
C ALA A 345 -7.96 17.42 20.48
N ASP A 346 -8.06 16.68 21.58
CA ASP A 346 -7.13 16.81 22.71
C ASP A 346 -5.70 16.39 22.34
N VAL A 347 -5.58 15.35 21.51
CA VAL A 347 -4.27 14.90 21.00
C VAL A 347 -3.73 15.91 20.00
N LEU A 348 -4.54 16.35 19.04
CA LEU A 348 -4.10 17.29 18.01
C LEU A 348 -3.75 18.68 18.55
N ALA A 349 -4.44 19.15 19.60
CA ALA A 349 -4.07 20.38 20.28
C ALA A 349 -2.64 20.33 20.85
N LYS A 350 -2.20 19.15 21.32
CA LYS A 350 -0.83 18.92 21.79
C LYS A 350 0.16 18.76 20.64
N GLU A 351 -0.21 18.01 19.61
CA GLU A 351 0.68 17.66 18.49
C GLU A 351 0.91 18.81 17.49
N ILE A 352 -0.13 19.59 17.17
CA ILE A 352 -0.07 20.73 16.23
C ILE A 352 0.26 22.03 16.98
N GLY A 353 -0.18 22.15 18.24
CA GLY A 353 -0.01 23.32 19.06
C GLY A 353 -0.98 24.47 18.72
N ARG A 354 -0.84 25.58 19.44
CA ARG A 354 -1.52 26.88 19.25
C ARG A 354 -3.02 26.96 19.57
N TYR A 355 -3.83 25.97 19.21
CA TYR A 355 -5.30 26.04 19.35
C TYR A 355 -5.84 25.08 20.42
N GLN A 356 -6.88 25.53 21.12
CA GLN A 356 -7.62 24.71 22.10
C GLN A 356 -8.40 23.58 21.40
N PRO A 357 -8.66 22.43 22.06
CA PRO A 357 -9.40 21.30 21.49
C PRO A 357 -10.77 21.68 20.89
N SER A 358 -11.47 22.67 21.46
CA SER A 358 -12.75 23.17 20.94
C SER A 358 -12.66 23.68 19.51
N PHE A 359 -11.51 24.23 19.10
CA PHE A 359 -11.30 24.73 17.75
C PHE A 359 -11.37 23.61 16.70
N TYR A 360 -10.70 22.48 16.96
CA TYR A 360 -10.63 21.38 16.02
C TYR A 360 -11.99 20.73 15.75
N LYS A 361 -12.88 20.72 16.76
CA LYS A 361 -14.27 20.26 16.63
C LYS A 361 -15.14 21.20 15.79
N GLY A 362 -14.85 22.49 15.85
CA GLY A 362 -15.67 23.55 15.22
C GLY A 362 -15.26 23.88 13.78
N MET A 363 -14.29 23.18 13.19
CA MET A 363 -13.85 23.50 11.83
C MET A 363 -14.93 23.20 10.78
N GLU A 364 -15.19 24.18 9.92
CA GLU A 364 -16.05 24.04 8.75
C GLU A 364 -15.41 23.12 7.68
N VAL A 365 -16.22 22.62 6.75
CA VAL A 365 -15.72 21.81 5.62
C VAL A 365 -14.69 22.63 4.82
N GLY A 366 -13.57 21.98 4.48
CA GLY A 366 -12.44 22.61 3.77
C GLY A 366 -11.57 23.54 4.62
N LYS A 367 -11.94 23.78 5.89
CA LYS A 367 -11.07 24.48 6.85
C LYS A 367 -10.07 23.50 7.44
N ILE A 368 -8.81 23.92 7.51
CA ILE A 368 -7.70 23.11 8.01
C ILE A 368 -6.94 23.83 9.12
N CYS A 369 -6.36 23.05 10.01
CA CYS A 369 -5.26 23.45 10.88
C CYS A 369 -4.03 22.64 10.49
N ALA A 370 -2.96 23.31 10.07
CA ALA A 370 -1.78 22.63 9.56
C ALA A 370 -0.51 23.06 10.30
N ARG A 371 0.26 22.08 10.77
CA ARG A 371 1.64 22.22 11.22
C ARG A 371 2.54 21.64 10.15
N VAL A 372 3.36 22.48 9.53
CA VAL A 372 4.20 22.07 8.40
C VAL A 372 5.67 22.39 8.69
N LEU A 373 6.56 21.67 8.01
CA LEU A 373 7.95 22.05 7.96
C LEU A 373 8.17 23.16 6.93
N ARG A 374 9.13 24.02 7.20
CA ARG A 374 9.67 24.97 6.22
C ARG A 374 11.18 24.93 6.30
N LYS A 375 11.84 24.39 5.28
CA LYS A 375 13.30 24.18 5.26
C LYS A 375 13.76 23.33 6.47
N GLY A 376 12.98 22.31 6.82
CA GLY A 376 13.27 21.40 7.93
C GLY A 376 12.89 21.91 9.33
N GLU A 377 12.50 23.17 9.49
CA GLU A 377 12.05 23.74 10.77
C GLU A 377 10.55 23.55 10.96
N VAL A 378 10.14 23.17 12.17
CA VAL A 378 8.72 23.01 12.52
C VAL A 378 8.09 24.38 12.70
N MET A 379 7.14 24.71 11.84
CA MET A 379 6.36 25.94 11.96
C MET A 379 5.23 25.76 12.98
N GLU A 380 4.82 26.82 13.67
CA GLU A 380 3.60 26.77 14.47
C GLU A 380 2.38 26.41 13.61
N GLY A 381 1.44 25.65 14.20
CA GLY A 381 0.17 25.33 13.56
C GLY A 381 -0.57 26.59 13.11
N ARG A 382 -1.12 26.60 11.89
CA ARG A 382 -1.87 27.74 11.35
C ARG A 382 -3.19 27.28 10.72
N ILE A 383 -4.16 28.19 10.74
CA ILE A 383 -5.48 27.95 10.14
C ILE A 383 -5.47 28.41 8.70
N GLY A 384 -6.03 27.57 7.83
CA GLY A 384 -6.25 27.92 6.44
C GLY A 384 -7.49 27.25 5.88
N ARG A 385 -7.61 27.38 4.56
CA ARG A 385 -8.53 26.59 3.75
C ARG A 385 -7.77 25.83 2.70
N THR A 386 -8.22 24.62 2.40
CA THR A 386 -7.75 23.89 1.23
C THR A 386 -8.03 24.70 -0.03
N LEU A 387 -7.21 24.52 -1.05
CA LEU A 387 -7.47 25.15 -2.35
C LEU A 387 -8.85 24.69 -2.87
N ARG A 388 -9.55 25.56 -3.61
CA ARG A 388 -10.67 25.11 -4.45
C ARG A 388 -10.07 24.47 -5.70
N ASP A 389 -10.77 23.48 -6.28
CA ASP A 389 -10.36 22.81 -7.52
C ASP A 389 -10.01 23.82 -8.62
N ALA A 390 -8.72 24.08 -8.79
CA ALA A 390 -8.19 24.95 -9.85
C ALA A 390 -7.59 24.15 -11.01
N TYR A 391 -7.65 22.82 -10.96
CA TYR A 391 -7.05 21.97 -11.98
C TYR A 391 -7.97 21.83 -13.18
N SER A 392 -7.36 21.92 -14.37
CA SER A 392 -8.02 21.55 -15.61
C SER A 392 -8.44 20.08 -15.53
N THR A 393 -9.72 19.80 -15.70
CA THR A 393 -10.18 18.43 -15.95
C THR A 393 -9.81 18.11 -17.40
N TYR A 394 -8.76 17.30 -17.58
CA TYR A 394 -8.28 16.89 -18.90
C TYR A 394 -9.19 15.85 -19.56
N LYS A 395 -10.13 15.27 -18.79
CA LYS A 395 -11.17 14.31 -19.23
C LYS A 395 -10.58 13.09 -19.99
N HIS A 396 -9.35 12.69 -19.67
CA HIS A 396 -8.68 11.53 -20.27
C HIS A 396 -9.03 10.19 -19.60
N ARG A 397 -9.81 10.20 -18.51
CA ARG A 397 -10.16 9.03 -17.70
C ARG A 397 -10.54 7.79 -18.51
N ALA A 398 -11.50 7.91 -19.43
CA ALA A 398 -11.96 6.77 -20.23
C ALA A 398 -10.84 6.17 -21.10
N ASN A 399 -9.99 7.03 -21.69
CA ASN A 399 -8.85 6.57 -22.49
C ASN A 399 -7.78 5.92 -21.60
N ILE A 400 -7.45 6.52 -20.45
CA ILE A 400 -6.48 5.97 -19.49
C ILE A 400 -6.91 4.58 -19.02
N LEU A 401 -8.18 4.42 -18.60
CA LEU A 401 -8.72 3.14 -18.16
C LEU A 401 -8.60 2.09 -19.26
N LYS A 402 -8.98 2.43 -20.50
CA LYS A 402 -8.88 1.52 -21.65
C LYS A 402 -7.43 1.12 -21.95
N GLN A 403 -6.50 2.08 -22.01
CA GLN A 403 -5.10 1.83 -22.33
C GLN A 403 -4.41 1.01 -21.23
N SER A 404 -4.59 1.38 -19.96
CA SER A 404 -4.03 0.63 -18.83
C SER A 404 -4.53 -0.81 -18.85
N ARG A 405 -5.84 -1.01 -19.01
CA ARG A 405 -6.47 -2.33 -19.10
C ARG A 405 -5.91 -3.19 -20.23
N GLN A 406 -5.65 -2.60 -21.40
CA GLN A 406 -5.08 -3.31 -22.54
C GLN A 406 -3.60 -3.67 -22.34
N ARG A 407 -2.84 -2.77 -21.70
CA ARG A 407 -1.39 -2.91 -21.53
C ARG A 407 -1.00 -3.80 -20.36
N TYR A 408 -1.73 -3.74 -19.26
CA TYR A 408 -1.40 -4.38 -18.00
C TYR A 408 -2.41 -5.44 -17.55
N GLY A 409 -3.62 -5.47 -18.11
CA GLY A 409 -4.59 -6.51 -17.81
C GLY A 409 -4.39 -7.72 -18.71
N GLU A 410 -4.46 -8.93 -18.15
CA GLU A 410 -4.44 -10.19 -18.90
C GLU A 410 -5.87 -10.70 -19.11
N ASP A 411 -6.17 -11.33 -20.26
CA ASP A 411 -7.50 -11.91 -20.49
C ASP A 411 -7.84 -12.97 -19.42
N ARG A 412 -9.00 -12.83 -18.77
CA ARG A 412 -9.43 -13.72 -17.69
C ARG A 412 -9.41 -15.20 -18.10
N GLY A 413 -9.89 -15.53 -19.30
CA GLY A 413 -9.93 -16.91 -19.77
C GLY A 413 -8.53 -17.51 -19.88
N GLN A 414 -7.56 -16.72 -20.35
CA GLN A 414 -6.16 -17.14 -20.41
C GLN A 414 -5.55 -17.33 -19.03
N VAL A 415 -5.85 -16.45 -18.07
CA VAL A 415 -5.39 -16.57 -16.68
C VAL A 415 -5.91 -17.87 -16.05
N GLU A 416 -7.23 -18.11 -16.15
CA GLU A 416 -7.88 -19.30 -15.60
C GLU A 416 -7.37 -20.58 -16.27
N GLU A 417 -7.19 -20.58 -17.60
CA GLU A 417 -6.64 -21.73 -18.31
C GLU A 417 -5.20 -22.05 -17.88
N LYS A 418 -4.34 -21.03 -17.77
CA LYS A 418 -2.96 -21.18 -17.27
C LYS A 418 -2.94 -21.75 -15.85
N PHE A 419 -3.87 -21.31 -15.02
CA PHE A 419 -4.03 -21.78 -13.64
C PHE A 419 -4.47 -23.24 -13.58
N SER A 420 -5.55 -23.61 -14.28
CA SER A 420 -6.03 -25.00 -14.36
C SER A 420 -5.01 -25.95 -14.98
N ARG A 421 -4.24 -25.49 -15.98
CA ARG A 421 -3.17 -26.29 -16.59
C ARG A 421 -2.03 -26.53 -15.61
N TRP A 422 -1.67 -25.53 -14.81
CA TRP A 422 -0.64 -25.69 -13.78
C TRP A 422 -1.08 -26.67 -12.69
N LEU A 423 -2.29 -26.52 -12.14
CA LEU A 423 -2.83 -27.45 -11.14
C LEU A 423 -2.84 -28.91 -11.65
N ARG A 424 -3.32 -29.14 -12.88
CA ARG A 424 -3.33 -30.47 -13.51
C ARG A 424 -1.94 -31.06 -13.78
N ALA A 425 -0.90 -30.24 -13.82
CA ALA A 425 0.48 -30.72 -14.01
C ALA A 425 1.17 -31.07 -12.68
N GLN A 426 0.55 -30.73 -11.54
CA GLN A 426 1.07 -31.06 -10.21
C GLN A 426 0.30 -32.22 -9.55
N LEU A 427 -0.94 -32.48 -9.99
CA LEU A 427 -1.71 -33.70 -9.72
C LEU A 427 -1.30 -34.80 -10.69
#